data_AF-A0A803T0T7-F1
#
_entry.id   AF-A0A803T0T7-F1
#
_cell.length_a   1.000
_cell.length_b   1.000
_cell.length_c   1.000
_cell.angle_alpha   90.00
_cell.angle_beta   90.00
_cell.angle_gamma   90.00
#
_symmetry.space_group_name_H-M   'P 1'
#
loop_
_entity.id
_entity.type
_entity.pdbx_description
1 polymer ?
#
loop_
_entity_poly.entity_id
_entity_poly.type
_entity_poly.pdbx_seq_one_letter_code
_entity_poly.pdbx_strand_id
1 'polypeptide(L)'
;GYYAAHSLFLFITANCTHVADFGSCLGNDALDFCPHGISCGCKDQKPFCNCPSYQKGWQNYWYLGPKCEQLWSTLDLIIVVVLPAIALSVTSAVAVQWVNYCKTRREEA
;
A
#
# COMPACT_ATOMS: atom_id res chain seq x y z
N GLY A 1 9.48 -33.32 -9.58
CA GLY A 1 9.76 -32.37 -8.49
C GLY A 1 9.49 -30.94 -8.92
N TYR A 2 8.27 -30.63 -9.34
CA TYR A 2 7.86 -29.34 -9.91
C TYR A 2 7.52 -28.29 -8.83
N TYR A 3 7.30 -28.74 -7.59
CA TYR A 3 7.03 -27.86 -6.44
C TYR A 3 8.29 -27.27 -5.79
N ALA A 4 9.48 -27.81 -6.07
CA ALA A 4 10.74 -27.28 -5.54
C ALA A 4 11.29 -26.12 -6.39
N ALA A 5 10.97 -26.07 -7.69
CA ALA A 5 11.41 -25.01 -8.58
C ALA A 5 10.57 -23.73 -8.45
N HIS A 6 9.30 -23.84 -8.06
CA HIS A 6 8.43 -22.67 -7.86
C HIS A 6 8.65 -21.96 -6.51
N SER A 7 9.20 -22.67 -5.51
CA SER A 7 9.69 -22.06 -4.26
C SER A 7 11.09 -21.44 -4.39
N LEU A 8 11.83 -21.72 -5.47
CA LEU A 8 13.14 -21.11 -5.73
C LEU A 8 13.05 -19.78 -6.51
N PHE A 9 11.88 -19.45 -7.06
CA PHE A 9 11.67 -18.24 -7.88
C PHE A 9 11.38 -16.97 -7.06
N LEU A 10 11.43 -17.06 -5.72
CA LEU A 10 11.19 -15.95 -4.78
C LEU A 10 12.45 -15.36 -4.13
N PHE A 11 13.63 -15.87 -4.47
CA PHE A 11 14.86 -15.53 -3.76
C PHE A 11 16.05 -15.42 -4.72
N ILE A 12 16.10 -14.34 -5.52
CA ILE A 12 17.39 -13.77 -5.96
C ILE A 12 17.70 -12.68 -4.94
N THR A 13 18.59 -13.00 -4.00
CA THR A 13 18.50 -12.48 -2.62
C THR A 13 19.50 -11.36 -2.34
N ALA A 14 18.99 -10.13 -2.30
CA ALA A 14 19.57 -9.14 -1.42
C ALA A 14 19.77 -9.78 -0.03
N ASN A 15 21.03 -9.88 0.40
CA ASN A 15 21.41 -10.63 1.59
C ASN A 15 21.54 -9.65 2.77
N CYS A 16 20.74 -9.89 3.81
CA CYS A 16 20.72 -9.09 5.03
C CYS A 16 21.23 -9.88 6.25
N THR A 17 21.84 -11.05 6.03
CA THR A 17 22.40 -11.87 7.11
C THR A 17 23.58 -11.12 7.72
N HIS A 18 23.52 -10.84 9.02
CA HIS A 18 24.49 -10.03 9.76
C HIS A 18 24.55 -8.53 9.38
N VAL A 19 23.57 -8.02 8.63
CA VAL A 19 23.41 -6.58 8.41
C VAL A 19 22.54 -6.00 9.52
N ALA A 20 22.95 -4.87 10.10
CA ALA A 20 22.13 -4.16 11.08
C ALA A 20 20.84 -3.63 10.44
N ASP A 21 19.80 -3.43 11.25
CA ASP A 21 18.58 -2.80 10.76
C ASP A 21 18.88 -1.42 10.17
N PHE A 22 18.23 -1.13 9.04
CA PHE A 22 18.47 0.02 8.17
C PHE A 22 19.86 0.07 7.49
N GLY A 23 20.64 -1.00 7.59
CA GLY A 23 21.88 -1.17 6.85
C GLY A 23 21.64 -1.47 5.36
N SER A 24 22.67 -1.26 4.55
CA SER A 24 22.64 -1.59 3.13
C SER A 24 22.72 -3.10 2.91
N CYS A 25 21.95 -3.60 1.94
CA CYS A 25 21.99 -5.01 1.55
C CYS A 25 23.36 -5.43 1.01
N LEU A 26 23.77 -6.67 1.29
CA LEU A 26 24.98 -7.27 0.74
C LEU A 26 24.64 -8.10 -0.51
N GLY A 27 25.42 -7.96 -1.58
CA GLY A 27 25.30 -8.76 -2.81
C GLY A 27 25.41 -7.93 -4.10
N ASN A 28 26.00 -8.52 -5.14
CA ASN A 28 26.21 -7.86 -6.44
C ASN A 28 24.90 -7.57 -7.19
N ASP A 29 23.85 -8.37 -6.97
CA ASP A 29 22.55 -8.23 -7.63
C ASP A 29 21.51 -7.51 -6.75
N ALA A 30 21.94 -6.86 -5.66
CA ALA A 30 21.11 -5.89 -4.94
C ALA A 30 20.63 -4.75 -5.86
N LEU A 31 21.33 -4.55 -6.99
CA LEU A 31 20.97 -3.68 -8.11
C LEU A 31 19.75 -4.15 -8.92
N ASP A 32 19.37 -5.43 -8.88
CA ASP A 32 18.23 -5.98 -9.65
C ASP A 32 16.98 -6.20 -8.77
N PHE A 33 17.15 -6.23 -7.45
CA PHE A 33 16.02 -6.30 -6.52
C PHE A 33 15.21 -5.00 -6.50
N CYS A 34 15.90 -3.86 -6.48
CA CYS A 34 15.29 -2.52 -6.53
C CYS A 34 15.50 -1.87 -7.91
N PRO A 35 14.53 -1.10 -8.42
CA PRO A 35 14.72 -0.33 -9.66
C PRO A 35 15.93 0.61 -9.61
N HIS A 36 16.50 0.94 -10.77
CA HIS A 36 17.67 1.81 -10.88
C HIS A 36 17.50 3.12 -10.09
N GLY A 37 18.49 3.41 -9.22
CA GLY A 37 18.52 4.63 -8.42
C GLY A 37 17.85 4.54 -7.04
N ILE A 38 17.34 3.36 -6.65
CA ILE A 38 16.72 3.12 -5.34
C ILE A 38 17.67 2.29 -4.48
N SER A 39 17.92 2.74 -3.23
CA SER A 39 18.81 2.03 -2.32
C SER A 39 18.12 0.83 -1.67
N CYS A 40 18.85 -0.28 -1.56
CA CYS A 40 18.39 -1.47 -0.82
C CYS A 40 18.71 -1.30 0.67
N GLY A 41 17.72 -1.55 1.53
CA GLY A 41 17.85 -1.56 2.99
C GLY A 41 17.49 -2.92 3.60
N CYS A 42 17.97 -3.18 4.80
CA CYS A 42 17.69 -4.39 5.56
C CYS A 42 16.87 -4.08 6.81
N LYS A 43 15.83 -4.87 7.09
CA LYS A 43 15.08 -4.81 8.35
C LYS A 43 14.67 -6.21 8.77
N ASP A 44 14.93 -6.59 10.01
CA ASP A 44 14.62 -7.93 10.55
C ASP A 44 15.25 -9.04 9.69
N GLN A 45 16.48 -8.83 9.21
CA GLN A 45 17.20 -9.72 8.27
C GLN A 45 16.48 -9.95 6.93
N LYS A 46 15.48 -9.11 6.58
CA LYS A 46 14.78 -9.12 5.29
C LYS A 46 15.17 -7.90 4.45
N PRO A 47 15.42 -8.08 3.15
CA PRO A 47 15.68 -6.95 2.26
C PRO A 47 14.41 -6.19 1.92
N PHE A 48 14.50 -4.87 1.83
CA PHE A 48 13.44 -3.98 1.37
C PHE A 48 14.04 -2.83 0.54
N CYS A 49 13.27 -2.27 -0.39
CA CYS A 49 13.69 -1.10 -1.15
C CYS A 49 13.34 0.19 -0.39
N ASN A 50 14.31 1.08 -0.19
CA ASN A 50 14.10 2.41 0.37
C ASN A 50 13.51 3.34 -0.72
N CYS A 51 12.19 3.33 -0.84
CA CYS A 51 11.49 4.15 -1.81
C CYS A 51 11.67 5.65 -1.51
N PRO A 52 12.04 6.47 -2.50
CA PRO A 52 12.17 7.91 -2.28
C PRO A 52 10.79 8.55 -2.06
N SER A 53 10.74 9.55 -1.18
CA SER A 53 9.61 10.46 -1.07
C SER A 53 10.03 11.85 -1.54
N TYR A 54 9.10 12.58 -2.17
CA TYR A 54 9.35 13.95 -2.60
C TYR A 54 8.10 14.80 -2.41
N GLN A 55 8.33 16.08 -2.18
CA GLN A 55 7.27 17.07 -2.05
C GLN A 55 7.19 17.89 -3.33
N LYS A 56 6.00 18.00 -3.91
CA LYS A 56 5.73 18.88 -5.05
C LYS A 56 4.58 19.82 -4.68
N GLY A 57 4.94 21.03 -4.25
CA GLY A 57 3.99 22.00 -3.70
C GLY A 57 3.37 21.52 -2.38
N TRP A 58 2.05 21.47 -2.30
CA TRP A 58 1.31 21.01 -1.11
C TRP A 58 1.14 19.49 -1.05
N GLN A 59 1.54 18.75 -2.08
CA GLN A 59 1.37 17.31 -2.16
C GLN A 59 2.68 16.60 -1.82
N ASN A 60 2.60 15.68 -0.85
CA ASN A 60 3.65 14.72 -0.58
C ASN A 60 3.38 13.49 -1.43
N TYR A 61 4.41 13.05 -2.16
CA TYR A 61 4.39 11.84 -2.96
C TYR A 61 5.35 10.84 -2.36
N TRP A 62 4.92 9.59 -2.31
CA TRP A 62 5.74 8.47 -1.88
C TRP A 62 5.38 7.24 -2.68
N TYR A 63 6.39 6.43 -2.98
CA TYR A 63 6.15 5.17 -3.65
C TYR A 63 5.86 4.07 -2.62
N LEU A 64 4.83 3.28 -2.89
CA LEU A 64 4.43 2.07 -2.15
C LEU A 64 4.76 0.82 -2.96
N GLY A 65 4.82 -0.30 -2.25
CA GLY A 65 5.04 -1.62 -2.82
C GLY A 65 6.46 -2.14 -2.60
N PRO A 66 6.67 -3.46 -2.81
CA PRO A 66 7.95 -4.12 -2.55
C PRO A 66 9.08 -3.57 -3.42
N LYS A 67 8.74 -3.02 -4.60
CA LYS A 67 9.68 -2.45 -5.58
C LYS A 67 9.40 -0.99 -5.92
N CYS A 68 8.70 -0.26 -5.05
CA CYS A 68 8.37 1.16 -5.28
C CYS A 68 7.58 1.42 -6.58
N GLU A 69 6.69 0.50 -6.95
CA GLU A 69 5.98 0.54 -8.23
C GLU A 69 4.73 1.43 -8.23
N GLN A 70 4.15 1.71 -7.04
CA GLN A 70 2.91 2.46 -6.92
C GLN A 70 3.16 3.86 -6.38
N LEU A 71 2.85 4.90 -7.15
CA LEU A 71 2.93 6.28 -6.67
C LEU A 71 1.66 6.64 -5.89
N TRP A 72 1.82 6.92 -4.60
CA TRP A 72 0.75 7.41 -3.73
C TRP A 72 1.01 8.85 -3.30
N SER A 73 -0.07 9.57 -3.02
CA SER A 73 -0.02 10.90 -2.42
C SER A 73 -0.98 11.01 -1.25
N THR A 74 -0.76 12.00 -0.38
CA THR A 74 -1.68 12.31 0.73
C THR A 74 -3.09 12.55 0.22
N LEU A 75 -3.23 13.17 -0.95
CA LEU A 75 -4.53 13.38 -1.57
C LEU A 75 -5.22 12.07 -1.92
N ASP A 76 -4.49 11.12 -2.52
CA ASP A 76 -5.04 9.85 -2.95
C ASP A 76 -5.54 9.02 -1.75
N LEU A 77 -4.73 8.99 -0.68
CA LEU A 77 -5.12 8.34 0.58
C LEU A 77 -6.38 8.96 1.20
N ILE A 78 -6.47 10.30 1.20
CA ILE A 78 -7.67 11.00 1.70
C ILE A 78 -8.89 10.63 0.86
N ILE A 79 -8.75 10.63 -0.47
CA ILE A 79 -9.85 10.30 -1.38
C ILE A 79 -10.35 8.87 -1.14
N VAL A 80 -9.44 7.90 -1.04
CA VAL A 80 -9.78 6.48 -0.82
C VAL A 80 -10.50 6.26 0.51
N VAL A 81 -10.21 7.05 1.55
CA VAL A 81 -10.87 6.92 2.86
C VAL A 81 -12.17 7.73 2.93
N VAL A 82 -12.17 8.96 2.42
CA VAL A 82 -13.29 9.90 2.57
C VAL A 82 -14.45 9.57 1.65
N LEU A 83 -14.19 9.18 0.39
CA LEU A 83 -15.26 8.84 -0.56
C LEU A 83 -16.18 7.70 -0.08
N PRO A 84 -15.68 6.53 0.36
CA PRO A 84 -16.56 5.47 0.86
C PRO A 84 -17.28 5.85 2.14
N ALA A 85 -16.65 6.65 3.02
CA ALA A 85 -17.31 7.16 4.22
C ALA A 85 -18.52 8.05 3.88
N ILE A 86 -18.34 8.97 2.93
CA ILE A 86 -19.44 9.82 2.45
C ILE A 86 -20.54 8.97 1.82
N ALA A 87 -20.19 8.03 0.93
CA ALA A 87 -21.15 7.18 0.26
C ALA A 87 -22.02 6.37 1.27
N LEU A 88 -21.39 5.79 2.30
CA LEU A 88 -22.10 5.06 3.36
C LEU A 88 -23.00 5.97 4.19
N SER A 89 -22.55 7.18 4.52
CA SER A 89 -23.35 8.14 5.28
C SER A 89 -24.63 8.55 4.54
N VAL A 90 -24.52 8.83 3.24
CA VAL A 90 -25.66 9.21 2.41
C VAL A 90 -26.62 8.04 2.25
N THR A 91 -26.09 6.84 1.99
CA THR A 91 -26.90 5.63 1.81
C THR A 91 -27.70 5.30 3.07
N SER A 92 -27.08 5.39 4.25
CA SER A 92 -27.77 5.13 5.51
C SER A 92 -28.84 6.18 5.83
N ALA A 93 -28.56 7.46 5.57
CA ALA A 93 -29.54 8.53 5.74
C ALA A 93 -30.77 8.33 4.84
N VAL A 94 -30.56 8.00 3.57
CA VAL A 94 -31.64 7.71 2.60
C VAL A 94 -32.45 6.50 3.04
N ALA A 95 -31.80 5.43 3.50
CA ALA A 95 -32.47 4.23 3.99
C ALA A 95 -33.38 4.54 5.20
N VAL A 96 -32.90 5.33 6.16
CA VAL A 96 -33.69 5.73 7.33
C VAL A 96 -34.88 6.58 6.93
N GLN A 97 -34.69 7.57 6.03
CA GLN A 97 -35.80 8.38 5.52
C GLN A 97 -36.84 7.52 4.80
N TRP A 98 -36.39 6.56 3.99
CA TRP A 98 -37.28 5.65 3.28
C TRP A 98 -38.10 4.79 4.23
N VAL A 99 -37.45 4.19 5.24
CA VAL A 99 -38.13 3.38 6.27
C VAL A 99 -39.14 4.21 7.05
N ASN A 100 -38.78 5.42 7.46
CA ASN A 100 -39.69 6.31 8.19
C ASN A 100 -40.88 6.70 7.32
N TYR A 101 -40.64 7.09 6.06
CA TYR A 101 -41.70 7.40 5.11
C TYR A 101 -42.69 6.23 4.94
N CYS A 102 -42.17 5.01 4.74
CA CYS A 102 -43.00 3.80 4.64
C CYS A 102 -43.78 3.51 5.93
N LYS A 103 -43.21 3.77 7.11
CA LYS A 103 -43.92 3.59 8.39
C LYS A 103 -45.09 4.56 8.53
N THR A 104 -44.88 5.86 8.30
CA THR A 104 -45.96 6.87 8.37
C THR A 104 -47.10 6.55 7.42
N ARG A 105 -46.79 6.12 6.18
CA ARG A 105 -47.82 5.75 5.20
C ARG A 105 -48.65 4.53 5.58
N ARG A 106 -48.12 3.63 6.41
CA ARG A 106 -48.82 2.45 6.90
C ARG A 106 -49.72 2.77 8.09
N GLU A 107 -49.37 3.78 8.88
CA GLU A 107 -50.18 4.23 10.02
C GLU A 107 -51.39 5.08 9.58
N GLU A 108 -51.30 5.71 8.40
CA GLU A 108 -52.37 6.47 7.77
C GLU A 108 -53.34 5.62 6.91
N ALA A 109 -53.07 4.32 6.71
CA ALA A 109 -53.85 3.40 5.87
C ALA A 109 -54.60 2.36 6.71
#